data_AF-A0A4R2U5H8-F1
#
_entry.id   AF-A0A4R2U5H8-F1
#
_cell.length_a   1.000
_cell.length_b   1.000
_cell.length_c   1.000
_cell.angle_alpha   90.00
_cell.angle_beta   90.00
_cell.angle_gamma   90.00
#
_symmetry.space_group_name_H-M   'P 1'
#
loop_
_entity.id
_entity.type
_entity.pdbx_description
1 polymer ?
#
loop_
_entity_poly.entity_id
_entity_poly.type
_entity_poly.pdbx_seq_one_letter_code
_entity_poly.pdbx_strand_id
1 'polypeptide(L)'
;MSVDRLGSNTVPHTSEYAIAIVMTARILIIAGSDSGGGAGVQADIKTVTMLGGHAMIAVTAITAQNTLGVQAVHQIPTDMVLAQIESVVSDIGVDAVKIGMIGSAATANAVADRLVSLFSREGGSPDWTPAFAGEQGRAGHHHPARIPIVFDPVMIATSGSILADPATIAAFTRLMRIATLVTPNLPELAALGGEAAIRALGPAVLVKGGHAEGPSVTDRLVTDTGETRWTNPRIETRHAHGTGCTLASGIATGLAQGMTLDAAVDRAIAFVRAALAAAPGIGQGHGPMGHGLDTIPFYHLLAATNSDGWDAQAFAARWS
;
A
#
# COMPACT_ATOMS: atom_id res chain seq x y z
N MET A 1 -41.22 20.69 -54.14
CA MET A 1 -39.84 20.97 -54.58
C MET A 1 -39.45 22.35 -54.07
N SER A 2 -38.58 22.41 -53.07
CA SER A 2 -37.64 23.53 -52.89
C SER A 2 -36.53 22.99 -52.00
N VAL A 3 -35.33 22.98 -52.57
CA VAL A 3 -34.07 22.64 -51.92
C VAL A 3 -33.45 23.97 -51.53
N ASP A 4 -33.12 24.16 -50.26
CA ASP A 4 -32.18 25.19 -49.84
C ASP A 4 -31.08 24.57 -48.96
N ARG A 5 -29.86 25.02 -49.24
CA ARG A 5 -28.58 24.52 -48.77
C ARG A 5 -28.03 25.43 -47.67
N LEU A 6 -27.26 24.80 -46.78
CA LEU A 6 -26.14 25.31 -45.97
C LEU A 6 -26.45 25.95 -44.60
N GLY A 7 -26.10 25.19 -43.57
CA GLY A 7 -25.58 25.68 -42.28
C GLY A 7 -24.56 24.65 -41.79
N SER A 8 -23.28 25.02 -41.84
CA SER A 8 -22.15 24.21 -41.39
C SER A 8 -22.22 23.96 -39.89
N ASN A 9 -22.54 22.73 -39.49
CA ASN A 9 -22.27 22.27 -38.12
C ASN A 9 -20.77 22.00 -38.02
N THR A 10 -19.99 23.04 -37.70
CA THR A 10 -18.68 22.85 -37.09
C THR A 10 -18.91 22.14 -35.77
N VAL A 11 -18.64 20.84 -35.75
CA VAL A 11 -18.49 20.07 -34.52
C VAL A 11 -17.40 20.78 -33.71
N PRO A 12 -17.66 21.17 -32.45
CA PRO A 12 -16.62 21.78 -31.64
C PRO A 12 -15.47 20.78 -31.52
N HIS A 13 -14.30 21.17 -32.01
CA HIS A 13 -13.07 20.41 -31.84
C HIS A 13 -12.88 20.17 -30.34
N THR A 14 -12.82 18.90 -29.96
CA THR A 14 -12.53 18.40 -28.61
C THR A 14 -11.09 18.75 -28.24
N SER A 15 -10.86 20.02 -27.91
CA SER A 15 -9.67 20.53 -27.25
C SER A 15 -10.12 21.03 -25.89
N GLU A 16 -10.10 20.16 -24.87
CA GLU A 16 -9.95 20.52 -23.42
C GLU A 16 -10.16 19.36 -22.43
N TYR A 17 -10.14 18.09 -22.85
CA TYR A 17 -9.69 17.04 -21.92
C TYR A 17 -8.16 17.01 -21.98
N ALA A 18 -7.52 17.95 -21.28
CA ALA A 18 -6.17 17.71 -20.82
C ALA A 18 -6.25 16.44 -19.97
N ILE A 19 -5.89 15.30 -20.54
CA ILE A 19 -5.57 14.09 -19.78
C ILE A 19 -4.43 14.54 -18.89
N ALA A 20 -4.73 14.95 -17.66
CA ALA A 20 -3.73 15.04 -16.63
C ALA A 20 -3.06 13.67 -16.66
N ILE A 21 -1.80 13.62 -17.07
CA ILE A 21 -1.02 12.40 -17.03
C ILE A 21 -0.97 12.05 -15.55
N VAL A 22 -1.87 11.16 -15.11
CA VAL A 22 -1.87 10.66 -13.74
C VAL A 22 -0.61 9.81 -13.67
N MET A 23 0.47 10.41 -13.18
CA MET A 23 1.73 9.71 -13.01
C MET A 23 1.48 8.53 -12.08
N THR A 24 1.73 7.33 -12.59
CA THR A 24 1.50 6.09 -11.84
C THR A 24 2.43 6.07 -10.64
N ALA A 25 1.86 6.10 -9.44
CA ALA A 25 2.61 6.08 -8.19
C ALA A 25 3.40 4.77 -8.04
N ARG A 26 4.72 4.85 -7.88
CA ARG A 26 5.62 3.69 -7.76
C ARG A 26 5.86 3.33 -6.30
N ILE A 27 5.37 2.18 -5.87
CA ILE A 27 5.42 1.75 -4.47
C ILE A 27 6.42 0.61 -4.30
N LEU A 28 7.48 0.83 -3.53
CA LEU A 28 8.41 -0.22 -3.14
C LEU A 28 7.87 -0.95 -1.90
N ILE A 29 7.57 -2.23 -2.04
CA ILE A 29 7.10 -3.10 -0.97
C ILE A 29 8.26 -3.99 -0.50
N ILE A 30 8.61 -3.89 0.77
CA ILE A 30 9.64 -4.72 1.41
C ILE A 30 8.94 -5.64 2.41
N ALA A 31 8.64 -6.88 2.00
CA ALA A 31 7.82 -7.81 2.80
C ALA A 31 8.05 -9.28 2.44
N GLY A 32 7.47 -10.19 3.24
CA GLY A 32 7.43 -11.61 2.93
C GLY A 32 6.40 -11.98 1.86
N SER A 33 6.62 -13.11 1.19
CA SER A 33 5.69 -13.73 0.25
C SER A 33 4.80 -14.76 0.96
N ASP A 34 3.48 -14.59 0.81
CA ASP A 34 2.46 -15.56 1.20
C ASP A 34 2.04 -16.40 0.00
N SER A 35 2.35 -17.70 0.03
CA SER A 35 1.98 -18.64 -1.04
C SER A 35 0.46 -18.75 -1.28
N GLY A 36 -0.37 -18.45 -0.27
CA GLY A 36 -1.83 -18.43 -0.39
C GLY A 36 -2.38 -17.19 -1.10
N GLY A 37 -1.54 -16.17 -1.29
CA GLY A 37 -1.88 -14.93 -1.98
C GLY A 37 -2.87 -14.02 -1.23
N GLY A 38 -3.09 -14.23 0.06
CA GLY A 38 -4.02 -13.45 0.89
C GLY A 38 -3.36 -12.33 1.67
N ALA A 39 -2.07 -12.46 1.98
CA ALA A 39 -1.27 -11.47 2.70
C ALA A 39 0.08 -11.22 1.98
N GLY A 40 1.05 -10.64 2.69
CA GLY A 40 2.40 -10.43 2.18
C GLY A 40 2.44 -9.55 0.92
N VAL A 41 3.50 -9.73 0.13
CA VAL A 41 3.68 -8.98 -1.13
C VAL A 41 2.52 -9.19 -2.10
N GLN A 42 1.80 -10.32 -2.04
CA GLN A 42 0.66 -10.59 -2.89
C GLN A 42 -0.53 -9.67 -2.59
N ALA A 43 -0.87 -9.50 -1.30
CA ALA A 43 -1.89 -8.53 -0.90
C ALA A 43 -1.45 -7.11 -1.20
N ASP A 44 -0.17 -6.80 -0.97
CA ASP A 44 0.39 -5.48 -1.23
C ASP A 44 0.30 -5.11 -2.72
N ILE A 45 0.74 -5.99 -3.63
CA ILE A 45 0.64 -5.80 -5.09
C ILE A 45 -0.82 -5.58 -5.49
N LYS A 46 -1.74 -6.45 -5.05
CA LYS A 46 -3.17 -6.34 -5.39
C LYS A 46 -3.74 -4.99 -4.96
N THR A 47 -3.45 -4.56 -3.73
CA THR A 47 -3.91 -3.26 -3.24
C THR A 47 -3.36 -2.10 -4.05
N VAL A 48 -2.05 -2.08 -4.29
CA VAL A 48 -1.40 -1.00 -5.06
C VAL A 48 -1.98 -0.94 -6.47
N THR A 49 -2.11 -2.09 -7.15
CA THR A 49 -2.71 -2.16 -8.50
C THR A 49 -4.14 -1.66 -8.51
N MET A 50 -4.99 -2.11 -7.57
CA MET A 50 -6.39 -1.70 -7.51
C MET A 50 -6.59 -0.22 -7.16
N LEU A 51 -5.58 0.41 -6.55
CA LEU A 51 -5.58 1.84 -6.24
C LEU A 51 -4.81 2.69 -7.27
N GLY A 52 -4.45 2.12 -8.42
CA GLY A 52 -3.84 2.84 -9.55
C GLY A 52 -2.35 3.12 -9.40
N GLY A 53 -1.63 2.34 -8.60
CA GLY A 53 -0.17 2.40 -8.46
C GLY A 53 0.56 1.27 -9.19
N HIS A 54 1.88 1.40 -9.29
CA HIS A 54 2.80 0.38 -9.76
C HIS A 54 3.54 -0.23 -8.56
N ALA A 55 3.35 -1.52 -8.33
CA ALA A 55 3.97 -2.24 -7.22
C ALA A 55 5.32 -2.83 -7.62
N MET A 56 6.36 -2.52 -6.85
CA MET A 56 7.67 -3.16 -6.92
C MET A 56 7.94 -3.87 -5.59
N ILE A 57 8.74 -4.93 -5.60
CA ILE A 57 8.97 -5.74 -4.40
C ILE A 57 10.46 -5.92 -4.08
N ALA A 58 10.74 -6.10 -2.79
CA ALA A 58 11.91 -6.78 -2.27
C ALA A 58 11.45 -7.84 -1.26
N VAL A 59 11.53 -9.11 -1.65
CA VAL A 59 11.04 -10.23 -0.83
C VAL A 59 12.04 -10.52 0.30
N THR A 60 11.56 -10.54 1.53
CA THR A 60 12.38 -10.75 2.75
C THR A 60 12.35 -12.20 3.24
N ALA A 61 11.27 -12.92 2.96
CA ALA A 61 11.14 -14.36 3.15
C ALA A 61 10.06 -14.92 2.23
N ILE A 62 10.13 -16.21 1.93
CA ILE A 62 9.05 -16.96 1.28
C ILE A 62 8.45 -17.89 2.32
N THR A 63 7.12 -17.92 2.41
CA THR A 63 6.41 -18.85 3.30
C THR A 63 5.70 -19.92 2.46
N ALA A 64 5.87 -21.19 2.84
CA ALA A 64 4.90 -22.23 2.49
C ALA A 64 3.71 -22.02 3.42
N GLN A 65 2.69 -21.33 2.91
CA GLN A 65 1.57 -20.83 3.69
C GLN A 65 0.28 -20.96 2.89
N ASN A 66 -0.80 -21.21 3.60
CA ASN A 66 -2.16 -21.19 3.05
C ASN A 66 -3.13 -20.77 4.16
N THR A 67 -4.44 -20.89 3.91
CA THR A 67 -5.47 -20.47 4.87
C THR A 67 -5.43 -21.21 6.21
N LEU A 68 -4.76 -22.36 6.31
CA LEU A 68 -4.59 -23.14 7.54
C LEU A 68 -3.35 -22.71 8.36
N GLY A 69 -2.54 -21.78 7.84
CA GLY A 69 -1.38 -21.22 8.52
C GLY A 69 -0.08 -21.41 7.75
N VAL A 70 1.04 -21.24 8.47
CA VAL A 70 2.41 -21.32 7.93
C VAL A 70 3.00 -22.69 8.22
N GLN A 71 3.46 -23.39 7.17
CA GLN A 71 4.10 -24.71 7.27
C GLN A 71 5.63 -24.64 7.20
N ALA A 72 6.18 -23.66 6.47
CA ALA A 72 7.61 -23.42 6.40
C ALA A 72 7.90 -21.95 6.08
N VAL A 73 9.07 -21.49 6.51
CA VAL A 73 9.59 -20.16 6.21
C VAL A 73 11.02 -20.30 5.70
N HIS A 74 11.30 -19.69 4.55
CA HIS A 74 12.65 -19.54 4.02
C HIS A 74 13.01 -18.06 4.00
N GLN A 75 13.93 -17.65 4.87
CA GLN A 75 14.44 -16.28 4.90
C GLN A 75 15.31 -16.03 3.68
N ILE A 76 15.09 -14.89 3.01
CA ILE A 76 15.95 -14.47 1.90
C ILE A 76 17.21 -13.84 2.49
N PRO A 77 18.41 -14.20 2.01
CA PRO A 77 19.66 -13.57 2.44
C PRO A 77 19.60 -12.04 2.35
N THR A 78 20.13 -11.35 3.36
CA THR A 78 20.03 -9.88 3.46
C THR A 78 20.62 -9.17 2.25
N ASP A 79 21.75 -9.64 1.72
CA ASP A 79 22.39 -9.11 0.51
C ASP A 79 21.47 -9.21 -0.72
N MET A 80 20.73 -10.31 -0.86
CA MET A 80 19.72 -10.46 -1.91
C MET A 80 18.50 -9.54 -1.70
N VAL A 81 18.08 -9.30 -0.45
CA VAL A 81 17.04 -8.29 -0.16
C VAL A 81 17.49 -6.90 -0.61
N LEU A 82 18.73 -6.51 -0.27
CA LEU A 82 19.29 -5.24 -0.68
C LEU A 82 19.46 -5.15 -2.20
N ALA A 83 19.92 -6.22 -2.86
CA ALA A 83 20.07 -6.25 -4.31
C ALA A 83 18.73 -6.04 -5.04
N GLN A 84 17.62 -6.58 -4.53
CA GLN A 84 16.28 -6.30 -5.04
C GLN A 84 15.91 -4.81 -4.92
N ILE A 85 16.14 -4.21 -3.75
CA ILE A 85 15.91 -2.77 -3.50
C ILE A 85 16.72 -1.92 -4.48
N GLU A 86 18.00 -2.24 -4.67
CA GLU A 86 18.86 -1.52 -5.63
C GLU A 86 18.37 -1.63 -7.05
N SER A 87 17.99 -2.84 -7.48
CA SER A 87 17.54 -3.09 -8.85
C SER A 87 16.32 -2.24 -9.20
N VAL A 88 15.37 -2.09 -8.28
CA VAL A 88 14.15 -1.31 -8.56
C VAL A 88 14.37 0.19 -8.38
N VAL A 89 15.12 0.61 -7.36
CA VAL A 89 15.36 2.03 -7.10
C VAL A 89 16.22 2.68 -8.18
N SER A 90 17.22 1.95 -8.71
CA SER A 90 18.18 2.51 -9.68
C SER A 90 17.64 2.72 -11.09
N ASP A 91 16.56 2.04 -11.47
CA ASP A 91 15.95 2.11 -12.79
C ASP A 91 14.53 2.69 -12.74
N ILE A 92 13.63 2.03 -12.00
CA ILE A 92 12.21 2.39 -11.96
C ILE A 92 11.97 3.62 -11.09
N GLY A 93 12.73 3.76 -9.99
CA GLY A 93 12.54 4.78 -8.96
C GLY A 93 11.37 4.50 -8.02
N VAL A 94 11.19 5.32 -6.98
CA VAL A 94 10.25 5.06 -5.88
C VAL A 94 9.56 6.34 -5.42
N ASP A 95 8.24 6.29 -5.21
CA ASP A 95 7.43 7.41 -4.71
C ASP A 95 6.94 7.18 -3.27
N ALA A 96 6.84 5.94 -2.82
CA ALA A 96 6.66 5.55 -1.41
C ALA A 96 7.23 4.17 -1.13
N VAL A 97 7.54 3.90 0.14
CA VAL A 97 7.91 2.57 0.62
C VAL A 97 6.87 2.05 1.59
N LYS A 98 6.47 0.80 1.42
CA LYS A 98 5.77 0.02 2.44
C LYS A 98 6.69 -1.07 2.95
N ILE A 99 6.86 -1.16 4.26
CA ILE A 99 7.65 -2.21 4.92
C ILE A 99 6.67 -3.09 5.70
N GLY A 100 6.71 -4.41 5.46
CA GLY A 100 5.97 -5.42 6.20
C GLY A 100 6.91 -6.35 6.97
N MET A 101 6.63 -7.66 6.92
CA MET A 101 7.49 -8.68 7.53
C MET A 101 8.93 -8.58 6.99
N ILE A 102 9.94 -8.45 7.86
CA ILE A 102 11.33 -8.15 7.46
C ILE A 102 12.30 -9.34 7.59
N GLY A 103 11.84 -10.46 8.14
CA GLY A 103 12.58 -11.73 8.20
C GLY A 103 13.58 -11.83 9.35
N SER A 104 14.44 -10.84 9.58
CA SER A 104 15.46 -10.87 10.66
C SER A 104 15.88 -9.48 11.15
N ALA A 105 16.52 -9.43 12.32
CA ALA A 105 17.13 -8.21 12.86
C ALA A 105 18.23 -7.63 11.95
N ALA A 106 19.04 -8.50 11.33
CA ALA A 106 20.08 -8.09 10.40
C ALA A 106 19.49 -7.41 9.15
N THR A 107 18.46 -8.03 8.55
CA THR A 107 17.74 -7.45 7.41
C THR A 107 17.05 -6.14 7.79
N ALA A 108 16.42 -6.06 8.97
CA ALA A 108 15.78 -4.83 9.45
C ALA A 108 16.75 -3.65 9.52
N ASN A 109 17.91 -3.86 10.14
CA ASN A 109 18.94 -2.81 10.27
C ASN A 109 19.52 -2.43 8.90
N ALA A 110 19.87 -3.42 8.08
CA ALA A 110 20.45 -3.20 6.76
C ALA A 110 19.50 -2.46 5.81
N VAL A 111 18.21 -2.83 5.81
CA VAL A 111 17.18 -2.12 5.05
C VAL A 111 17.04 -0.69 5.55
N ALA A 112 16.98 -0.46 6.86
CA ALA A 112 16.87 0.89 7.41
C ALA A 112 18.06 1.78 7.00
N ASP A 113 19.28 1.27 7.15
CA ASP A 113 20.50 2.00 6.76
C ASP A 113 20.52 2.26 5.24
N ARG A 114 20.05 1.30 4.44
CA ARG A 114 20.02 1.48 2.99
C ARG A 114 18.99 2.51 2.54
N LEU A 115 17.77 2.49 3.09
CA LEU A 115 16.75 3.49 2.79
C LEU A 115 17.19 4.90 3.22
N VAL A 116 17.88 5.03 4.35
CA VAL A 116 18.55 6.29 4.73
C VAL A 116 19.57 6.69 3.66
N SER A 117 20.48 5.80 3.29
CA SER A 117 21.49 6.10 2.26
C SER A 117 20.89 6.50 0.90
N LEU A 118 19.77 5.91 0.51
CA LEU A 118 19.11 6.19 -0.78
C LEU A 118 18.35 7.52 -0.73
N PHE A 119 17.67 7.82 0.38
CA PHE A 119 16.73 8.95 0.48
C PHE A 119 17.25 10.13 1.30
N SER A 120 18.46 10.04 1.88
CA SER A 120 19.15 11.15 2.55
C SER A 120 20.18 11.86 1.67
N ARG A 121 20.32 11.49 0.39
CA ARG A 121 21.21 12.23 -0.52
C ARG A 121 20.58 13.57 -0.89
N GLU A 122 21.12 14.66 -0.34
CA GLU A 122 21.30 15.89 -1.12
C GLU A 122 22.06 15.49 -2.40
N GLY A 123 21.34 15.23 -3.49
CA GLY A 123 21.87 14.60 -4.68
C GLY A 123 21.24 13.25 -5.01
N GLY A 124 19.90 13.20 -5.05
CA GLY A 124 19.25 12.43 -6.10
C GLY A 124 19.88 12.78 -7.45
N SER A 125 19.85 11.86 -8.42
CA SER A 125 20.31 12.14 -9.78
C SER A 125 19.85 13.56 -10.20
N PRO A 126 20.67 14.39 -10.86
CA PRO A 126 20.23 15.70 -11.35
C PRO A 126 18.95 15.62 -12.21
N ASP A 127 18.58 14.41 -12.67
CA ASP A 127 17.38 14.11 -13.46
C ASP A 127 16.22 13.49 -12.66
N TRP A 128 16.35 13.27 -11.35
CA TRP A 128 15.27 12.72 -10.51
C TRP A 128 14.57 13.82 -9.72
N THR A 129 13.53 14.41 -10.32
CA THR A 129 12.52 15.22 -9.65
C THR A 129 11.33 14.34 -9.27
N PRO A 130 10.87 14.31 -8.01
CA PRO A 130 9.59 13.70 -7.67
C PRO A 130 8.50 14.34 -8.51
N ALA A 131 7.62 13.50 -9.09
CA ALA A 131 6.47 13.87 -9.90
C ALA A 131 5.48 14.86 -9.25
N PHE A 132 5.64 15.14 -7.95
CA PHE A 132 4.66 15.83 -7.12
C PHE A 132 4.95 17.33 -6.93
N ALA A 133 5.91 17.91 -7.65
CA ALA A 133 6.10 19.36 -7.65
C ALA A 133 5.02 20.08 -8.50
N GLY A 134 3.76 19.87 -8.15
CA GLY A 134 2.64 20.72 -8.52
C GLY A 134 2.55 21.88 -7.54
N GLU A 135 2.53 23.09 -8.10
CA GLU A 135 2.29 24.41 -7.49
C GLU A 135 3.47 25.15 -6.84
N GLN A 136 3.89 26.20 -7.57
CA GLN A 136 4.61 27.35 -7.07
C GLN A 136 3.81 28.01 -5.94
N GLY A 137 4.37 28.09 -4.72
CA GLY A 137 3.61 28.64 -3.59
C GLY A 137 4.36 28.88 -2.28
N ARG A 138 5.27 29.88 -2.31
CA ARG A 138 5.82 30.68 -1.19
C ARG A 138 7.03 30.15 -0.42
N ALA A 139 8.07 30.98 -0.47
CA ALA A 139 9.37 30.84 0.15
C ALA A 139 9.30 30.73 1.69
N GLY A 140 9.95 29.69 2.21
CA GLY A 140 10.26 29.53 3.62
C GLY A 140 10.37 28.05 4.01
N HIS A 141 11.57 27.49 3.86
CA HIS A 141 11.97 26.13 4.28
C HIS A 141 11.42 24.96 3.42
N HIS A 142 11.89 24.84 2.18
CA HIS A 142 11.72 23.60 1.41
C HIS A 142 12.85 22.62 1.73
N HIS A 143 12.60 21.69 2.65
CA HIS A 143 13.32 20.42 2.64
C HIS A 143 12.80 19.63 1.43
N PRO A 144 13.65 19.04 0.56
CA PRO A 144 13.16 18.15 -0.49
C PRO A 144 12.31 17.05 0.16
N ALA A 145 11.08 16.88 -0.33
CA ALA A 145 10.09 16.01 0.30
C ALA A 145 10.65 14.58 0.45
N ARG A 146 10.84 14.14 1.69
CA ARG A 146 11.31 12.80 2.02
C ARG A 146 10.29 11.78 1.52
N ILE A 147 10.73 10.75 0.81
CA ILE A 147 9.86 9.66 0.35
C ILE A 147 9.12 9.08 1.56
N PRO A 148 7.78 9.00 1.54
CA PRO A 148 7.01 8.47 2.66
C PRO A 148 7.30 6.98 2.86
N ILE A 149 7.51 6.60 4.12
CA ILE A 149 7.75 5.21 4.53
C ILE A 149 6.62 4.80 5.48
N VAL A 150 5.80 3.82 5.07
CA VAL A 150 4.77 3.20 5.90
C VAL A 150 5.30 1.87 6.43
N PHE A 151 5.47 1.76 7.74
CA PHE A 151 5.95 0.55 8.40
C PHE A 151 4.80 -0.18 9.10
N ASP A 152 4.47 -1.37 8.61
CA ASP A 152 3.56 -2.33 9.25
C ASP A 152 4.38 -3.34 10.05
N PRO A 153 4.45 -3.22 11.39
CA PRO A 153 5.38 -3.99 12.23
C PRO A 153 4.87 -5.41 12.46
N VAL A 154 4.80 -6.21 11.39
CA VAL A 154 4.28 -7.58 11.41
C VAL A 154 5.14 -8.46 12.32
N MET A 155 4.57 -8.89 13.45
CA MET A 155 5.23 -9.78 14.41
C MET A 155 4.67 -11.20 14.43
N ILE A 156 3.36 -11.34 14.17
CA ILE A 156 2.62 -12.59 14.27
C ILE A 156 1.70 -12.70 13.04
N ALA A 157 1.67 -13.87 12.41
CA ALA A 157 0.76 -14.15 11.31
C ALA A 157 -0.70 -14.17 11.81
N THR A 158 -1.68 -13.95 10.91
CA THR A 158 -3.11 -14.11 11.26
C THR A 158 -3.42 -15.51 11.81
N SER A 159 -2.64 -16.53 11.41
CA SER A 159 -2.75 -17.90 11.91
C SER A 159 -2.07 -18.13 13.27
N GLY A 160 -1.49 -17.10 13.90
CA GLY A 160 -0.80 -17.18 15.19
C GLY A 160 0.69 -17.55 15.14
N SER A 161 1.25 -17.79 13.95
CA SER A 161 2.68 -18.12 13.79
C SER A 161 3.56 -16.91 14.12
N ILE A 162 4.59 -17.10 14.96
CA ILE A 162 5.58 -16.05 15.24
C ILE A 162 6.41 -15.78 13.99
N LEU A 163 6.48 -14.52 13.57
CA LEU A 163 7.21 -14.07 12.38
C LEU A 163 8.41 -13.16 12.72
N ALA A 164 8.44 -12.59 13.93
CA ALA A 164 9.54 -11.80 14.44
C ALA A 164 9.95 -12.28 15.83
N ASP A 165 11.24 -12.60 15.99
CA ASP A 165 11.83 -12.92 17.29
C ASP A 165 12.15 -11.63 18.08
N PRO A 166 12.53 -11.73 19.37
CA PRO A 166 12.83 -10.54 20.18
C PRO A 166 13.94 -9.66 19.60
N ALA A 167 14.95 -10.26 18.94
CA ALA A 167 16.03 -9.51 18.29
C ALA A 167 15.50 -8.68 17.11
N THR A 168 14.59 -9.25 16.32
CA THR A 168 13.94 -8.59 15.19
C THR A 168 13.04 -7.46 15.66
N ILE A 169 12.27 -7.68 16.73
CA ILE A 169 11.44 -6.63 17.35
C ILE A 169 12.31 -5.47 17.86
N ALA A 170 13.44 -5.76 18.50
CA ALA A 170 14.38 -4.72 18.94
C ALA A 170 14.93 -3.90 17.75
N ALA A 171 15.18 -4.55 16.60
CA ALA A 171 15.63 -3.86 15.39
C ALA A 171 14.54 -2.97 14.76
N PHE A 172 13.25 -3.17 15.07
CA PHE A 172 12.17 -2.31 14.56
C PHE A 172 12.33 -0.84 14.99
N THR A 173 13.01 -0.55 16.10
CA THR A 173 13.32 0.83 16.50
C THR A 173 14.05 1.60 15.38
N ARG A 174 14.93 0.93 14.62
CA ARG A 174 15.66 1.57 13.52
C ARG A 174 14.73 1.92 12.35
N LEU A 175 13.81 1.01 12.01
CA LEU A 175 12.79 1.21 10.97
C LEU A 175 11.79 2.31 11.39
N MET A 176 11.34 2.33 12.64
CA MET A 176 10.42 3.35 13.15
C MET A 176 11.02 4.75 13.08
N ARG A 177 12.32 4.93 13.34
CA ARG A 177 13.01 6.24 13.24
C ARG A 177 13.04 6.83 11.83
N ILE A 178 12.86 6.00 10.80
CA ILE A 178 12.86 6.46 9.41
C ILE A 178 11.46 6.48 8.80
N ALA A 179 10.48 5.90 9.49
CA ALA A 179 9.11 5.84 9.03
C ALA A 179 8.43 7.21 9.06
N THR A 180 7.48 7.41 8.15
CA THR A 180 6.48 8.48 8.19
C THR A 180 5.30 8.05 9.05
N LEU A 181 4.88 6.79 8.91
CA LEU A 181 3.76 6.19 9.63
C LEU A 181 4.13 4.77 10.09
N VAL A 182 3.78 4.44 11.33
CA VAL A 182 3.78 3.06 11.83
C VAL A 182 2.34 2.62 12.07
N THR A 183 1.97 1.42 11.62
CA THR A 183 0.59 0.92 11.66
C THR A 183 0.40 -0.29 12.59
N PRO A 184 0.72 -0.22 13.90
CA PRO A 184 0.63 -1.38 14.77
C PRO A 184 -0.84 -1.73 15.10
N ASN A 185 -1.14 -3.02 15.27
CA ASN A 185 -2.34 -3.45 16.00
C ASN A 185 -2.13 -3.36 17.52
N LEU A 186 -3.17 -3.63 18.32
CA LEU A 186 -3.08 -3.53 19.79
C LEU A 186 -1.98 -4.42 20.41
N PRO A 187 -1.88 -5.73 20.08
CA PRO A 187 -0.73 -6.55 20.51
C PRO A 187 0.64 -6.01 20.09
N GLU A 188 0.80 -5.62 18.83
CA GLU A 188 2.05 -5.05 18.28
C GLU A 188 2.41 -3.75 18.99
N LEU A 189 1.43 -2.88 19.26
CA LEU A 189 1.61 -1.62 19.98
C LEU A 189 2.17 -1.86 21.38
N ALA A 190 1.62 -2.84 22.10
CA ALA A 190 2.11 -3.22 23.42
C ALA A 190 3.55 -3.75 23.37
N ALA A 191 3.85 -4.62 22.39
CA ALA A 191 5.20 -5.17 22.21
C ALA A 191 6.24 -4.10 21.83
N LEU A 192 5.82 -3.01 21.18
CA LEU A 192 6.67 -1.86 20.82
C LEU A 192 6.82 -0.81 21.94
N GLY A 193 6.26 -1.05 23.13
CA GLY A 193 6.35 -0.13 24.27
C GLY A 193 5.28 0.97 24.26
N GLY A 194 4.27 0.85 23.42
CA GLY A 194 3.11 1.76 23.38
C GLY A 194 3.27 2.95 22.44
N GLU A 195 2.17 3.68 22.29
CA GLU A 195 2.05 4.82 21.37
C GLU A 195 3.10 5.91 21.63
N ALA A 196 3.28 6.28 22.91
CA ALA A 196 4.24 7.31 23.31
C ALA A 196 5.69 6.93 22.96
N ALA A 197 6.06 5.65 23.09
CA ALA A 197 7.40 5.17 22.74
C ALA A 197 7.66 5.28 21.24
N ILE A 198 6.67 4.95 20.40
CA ILE A 198 6.78 5.08 18.95
C ILE A 198 6.81 6.56 18.55
N ARG A 199 5.92 7.40 19.08
CA ARG A 199 5.86 8.84 18.78
C ARG A 199 7.15 9.57 19.18
N ALA A 200 7.80 9.16 20.27
CA ALA A 200 9.11 9.70 20.68
C ALA A 200 10.23 9.45 19.64
N LEU A 201 10.04 8.51 18.71
CA LEU A 201 10.97 8.26 17.60
C LEU A 201 10.70 9.15 16.37
N GLY A 202 9.55 9.84 16.32
CA GLY A 202 9.15 10.75 15.24
C GLY A 202 7.92 10.36 14.38
N PRO A 203 7.66 9.09 14.02
CA PRO A 203 6.64 8.77 13.02
C PRO A 203 5.22 8.91 13.55
N ALA A 204 4.26 9.25 12.69
CA ALA A 204 2.83 9.12 13.01
C ALA A 204 2.50 7.66 13.37
N VAL A 205 1.44 7.46 14.16
CA VAL A 205 1.01 6.12 14.58
C VAL A 205 -0.46 5.91 14.24
N LEU A 206 -0.76 4.89 13.45
CA LEU A 206 -2.12 4.41 13.21
C LEU A 206 -2.34 3.13 14.02
N VAL A 207 -2.98 3.26 15.18
CA VAL A 207 -3.34 2.12 16.02
C VAL A 207 -4.56 1.42 15.42
N LYS A 208 -4.37 0.19 14.95
CA LYS A 208 -5.40 -0.62 14.30
C LYS A 208 -6.31 -1.29 15.34
N GLY A 209 -7.61 -1.01 15.28
CA GLY A 209 -8.59 -1.44 16.27
C GLY A 209 -9.08 -2.88 16.13
N GLY A 210 -8.74 -3.58 15.02
CA GLY A 210 -9.37 -4.85 14.65
C GLY A 210 -9.35 -5.96 15.71
N HIS A 211 -8.41 -5.90 16.67
CA HIS A 211 -8.25 -6.84 17.79
C HIS A 211 -9.05 -6.50 19.04
N ALA A 212 -9.68 -5.32 19.11
CA ALA A 212 -10.54 -4.94 20.23
C ALA A 212 -11.85 -5.74 20.22
N GLU A 213 -12.41 -6.05 21.39
CA GLU A 213 -13.73 -6.68 21.47
C GLU A 213 -14.87 -5.71 21.13
N GLY A 214 -16.02 -6.27 20.76
CA GLY A 214 -17.26 -5.52 20.56
C GLY A 214 -17.67 -5.33 19.09
N PRO A 215 -18.84 -4.68 18.88
CA PRO A 215 -19.51 -4.61 17.59
C PRO A 215 -18.90 -3.58 16.62
N SER A 216 -17.92 -2.80 17.07
CA SER A 216 -17.25 -1.78 16.27
C SER A 216 -15.73 -1.95 16.31
N VAL A 217 -15.10 -1.49 15.23
CA VAL A 217 -13.65 -1.38 15.09
C VAL A 217 -13.31 0.09 15.01
N THR A 218 -12.36 0.54 15.83
CA THR A 218 -11.92 1.94 15.87
C THR A 218 -10.43 2.02 15.58
N ASP A 219 -10.08 2.62 14.45
CA ASP A 219 -8.70 2.94 14.10
C ASP A 219 -8.38 4.38 14.55
N ARG A 220 -7.20 4.60 15.13
CA ARG A 220 -6.78 5.89 15.69
C ARG A 220 -5.46 6.33 15.07
N LEU A 221 -5.47 7.44 14.35
CA LEU A 221 -4.26 8.10 13.84
C LEU A 221 -3.82 9.18 14.81
N VAL A 222 -2.59 9.07 15.31
CA VAL A 222 -1.97 10.03 16.23
C VAL A 222 -0.78 10.69 15.54
N THR A 223 -0.80 12.02 15.47
CA THR A 223 0.22 12.87 14.87
C THR A 223 0.66 13.95 15.85
N ASP A 224 1.55 14.86 15.43
CA ASP A 224 1.93 16.03 16.24
C ASP A 224 0.82 17.06 16.36
N THR A 225 -0.14 17.04 15.43
CA THR A 225 -1.23 18.02 15.36
C THR A 225 -2.49 17.55 16.06
N GLY A 226 -2.57 16.28 16.46
CA GLY A 226 -3.71 15.74 17.20
C GLY A 226 -4.00 14.28 16.86
N GLU A 227 -5.26 13.91 17.06
CA GLU A 227 -5.75 12.55 16.84
C GLU A 227 -7.01 12.54 15.98
N THR A 228 -7.02 11.67 14.97
CA THR A 228 -8.18 11.38 14.11
C THR A 228 -8.65 9.94 14.35
N ARG A 229 -9.96 9.70 14.34
CA ARG A 229 -10.56 8.39 14.60
C ARG A 229 -11.52 7.97 13.50
N TRP A 230 -11.45 6.69 13.11
CA TRP A 230 -12.42 6.05 12.23
C TRP A 230 -13.08 4.89 12.96
N THR A 231 -14.36 5.03 13.27
CA THR A 231 -15.15 3.98 13.92
C THR A 231 -16.13 3.39 12.92
N ASN A 232 -16.08 2.07 12.74
CA ASN A 232 -16.94 1.37 11.81
C ASN A 232 -17.55 0.10 12.43
N PRO A 233 -18.71 -0.39 11.95
CA PRO A 233 -19.22 -1.70 12.33
C PRO A 233 -18.22 -2.80 11.99
N ARG A 234 -18.07 -3.76 12.91
CA ARG A 234 -17.29 -4.98 12.71
C ARG A 234 -17.95 -5.85 11.64
N ILE A 235 -17.14 -6.35 10.71
CA ILE A 235 -17.56 -7.32 9.71
C ILE A 235 -17.17 -8.71 10.25
N GLU A 236 -18.16 -9.51 10.63
CA GLU A 236 -17.94 -10.88 11.09
C GLU A 236 -17.58 -11.77 9.92
N THR A 237 -16.31 -12.16 9.82
CA THR A 237 -15.82 -13.02 8.75
C THR A 237 -14.54 -13.73 9.15
N ARG A 238 -14.37 -14.97 8.68
CA ARG A 238 -13.07 -15.68 8.75
C ARG A 238 -12.09 -15.23 7.66
N HIS A 239 -12.55 -14.41 6.71
CA HIS A 239 -11.80 -13.98 5.53
C HIS A 239 -11.09 -12.63 5.74
N ALA A 240 -10.38 -12.50 6.87
CA ALA A 240 -9.70 -11.27 7.27
C ALA A 240 -8.16 -11.34 7.11
N HIS A 241 -7.67 -12.38 6.42
CA HIS A 241 -6.23 -12.53 6.18
C HIS A 241 -5.72 -11.40 5.27
N GLY A 242 -4.61 -10.76 5.67
CA GLY A 242 -3.98 -9.68 4.91
C GLY A 242 -4.57 -8.29 5.11
N THR A 243 -5.51 -8.09 6.06
CA THR A 243 -6.08 -6.76 6.40
C THR A 243 -5.00 -5.72 6.71
N GLY A 244 -4.02 -6.05 7.56
CA GLY A 244 -2.91 -5.14 7.91
C GLY A 244 -2.05 -4.74 6.70
N CYS A 245 -1.60 -5.72 5.92
CA CYS A 245 -0.77 -5.48 4.73
C CYS A 245 -1.52 -4.60 3.70
N THR A 246 -2.80 -4.92 3.48
CA THR A 246 -3.69 -4.17 2.57
C THR A 246 -3.87 -2.73 3.05
N LEU A 247 -4.10 -2.49 4.34
CA LEU A 247 -4.23 -1.15 4.89
C LEU A 247 -2.95 -0.32 4.68
N ALA A 248 -1.80 -0.86 5.09
CA ALA A 248 -0.52 -0.17 4.98
C ALA A 248 -0.16 0.15 3.52
N SER A 249 -0.40 -0.78 2.60
CA SER A 249 -0.15 -0.59 1.17
C SER A 249 -1.10 0.43 0.54
N GLY A 250 -2.37 0.47 0.98
CA GLY A 250 -3.32 1.49 0.54
C GLY A 250 -2.93 2.90 0.98
N ILE A 251 -2.42 3.02 2.21
CA ILE A 251 -1.91 4.29 2.74
C ILE A 251 -0.67 4.73 1.96
N ALA A 252 0.32 3.84 1.78
CA ALA A 252 1.53 4.14 1.01
C ALA A 252 1.18 4.60 -0.41
N THR A 253 0.20 3.95 -1.05
CA THR A 253 -0.29 4.35 -2.37
C THR A 253 -0.95 5.73 -2.36
N GLY A 254 -1.74 6.07 -1.34
CA GLY A 254 -2.35 7.40 -1.21
C GLY A 254 -1.32 8.51 -1.00
N LEU A 255 -0.35 8.28 -0.13
CA LEU A 255 0.74 9.24 0.10
C LEU A 255 1.56 9.45 -1.18
N ALA A 256 1.88 8.38 -1.89
CA ALA A 256 2.53 8.45 -3.20
C ALA A 256 1.65 9.07 -4.30
N GLN A 257 0.37 9.32 -4.06
CA GLN A 257 -0.52 10.04 -4.98
C GLN A 257 -0.77 11.48 -4.53
N GLY A 258 -0.02 11.97 -3.53
CA GLY A 258 -0.13 13.32 -3.01
C GLY A 258 -1.30 13.54 -2.03
N MET A 259 -1.94 12.47 -1.53
CA MET A 259 -2.98 12.60 -0.51
C MET A 259 -2.39 13.04 0.82
N THR A 260 -3.18 13.77 1.61
CA THR A 260 -2.87 13.98 3.03
C THR A 260 -2.90 12.64 3.77
N LEU A 261 -2.22 12.57 4.92
CA LEU A 261 -2.17 11.34 5.70
C LEU A 261 -3.57 10.86 6.12
N ASP A 262 -4.43 11.75 6.62
CA ASP A 262 -5.81 11.43 6.98
C ASP A 262 -6.62 10.91 5.78
N ALA A 263 -6.50 11.54 4.60
CA ALA A 263 -7.21 11.09 3.41
C ALA A 263 -6.70 9.74 2.89
N ALA A 264 -5.38 9.50 2.97
CA ALA A 264 -4.79 8.21 2.62
C ALA A 264 -5.26 7.08 3.57
N VAL A 265 -5.35 7.37 4.87
CA VAL A 265 -5.88 6.45 5.89
C VAL A 265 -7.36 6.17 5.66
N ASP A 266 -8.18 7.21 5.49
CA ASP A 266 -9.62 7.10 5.24
C ASP A 266 -9.91 6.21 4.01
N ARG A 267 -9.25 6.49 2.88
CA ARG A 267 -9.38 5.69 1.66
C ARG A 267 -8.93 4.25 1.85
N ALA A 268 -7.81 4.02 2.55
CA ALA A 268 -7.31 2.67 2.79
C ALA A 268 -8.23 1.86 3.71
N ILE A 269 -8.83 2.47 4.73
CA ILE A 269 -9.86 1.85 5.57
C ILE A 269 -11.08 1.48 4.73
N ALA A 270 -11.56 2.40 3.89
CA ALA A 270 -12.68 2.12 2.99
C ALA A 270 -12.39 0.94 2.05
N PHE A 271 -11.18 0.88 1.47
CA PHE A 271 -10.75 -0.21 0.60
C PHE A 271 -10.70 -1.56 1.33
N VAL A 272 -10.10 -1.60 2.53
CA VAL A 272 -10.06 -2.84 3.35
C VAL A 272 -11.46 -3.33 3.67
N ARG A 273 -12.38 -2.43 4.02
CA ARG A 273 -13.77 -2.78 4.32
C ARG A 273 -14.50 -3.34 3.10
N ALA A 274 -14.31 -2.72 1.93
CA ALA A 274 -14.86 -3.22 0.68
C ALA A 274 -14.30 -4.60 0.32
N ALA A 275 -12.99 -4.80 0.49
CA ALA A 275 -12.34 -6.09 0.23
C ALA A 275 -12.78 -7.19 1.21
N LEU A 276 -13.04 -6.86 2.47
CA LEU A 276 -13.63 -7.79 3.44
C LEU A 276 -15.04 -8.22 3.04
N ALA A 277 -15.86 -7.28 2.55
CA ALA A 277 -17.22 -7.57 2.10
C ALA A 277 -17.25 -8.45 0.84
N ALA A 278 -16.29 -8.24 -0.07
CA ALA A 278 -16.12 -9.00 -1.32
C ALA A 278 -15.30 -10.30 -1.15
N ALA A 279 -15.15 -10.81 0.08
CA ALA A 279 -14.29 -11.97 0.31
C ALA A 279 -14.77 -13.20 -0.50
N PRO A 280 -13.89 -13.87 -1.26
CA PRO A 280 -14.29 -14.91 -2.22
C PRO A 280 -14.64 -16.27 -1.57
N GLY A 281 -14.63 -16.37 -0.23
CA GLY A 281 -15.02 -17.59 0.47
C GLY A 281 -14.01 -18.76 0.38
N ILE A 282 -12.81 -18.55 -0.17
CA ILE A 282 -11.86 -19.65 -0.47
C ILE A 282 -11.01 -20.07 0.73
N GLY A 283 -10.62 -21.35 0.73
CA GLY A 283 -9.81 -22.01 1.76
C GLY A 283 -10.61 -22.47 2.98
N GLN A 284 -9.98 -23.27 3.83
CA GLN A 284 -10.63 -23.95 4.97
C GLN A 284 -10.36 -23.26 6.32
N GLY A 285 -9.39 -22.36 6.40
CA GLY A 285 -9.08 -21.59 7.62
C GLY A 285 -9.34 -20.10 7.46
N HIS A 286 -8.35 -19.27 7.81
CA HIS A 286 -8.37 -17.81 7.63
C HIS A 286 -8.15 -17.47 6.16
N GLY A 287 -9.25 -17.21 5.45
CA GLY A 287 -9.20 -16.96 4.01
C GLY A 287 -8.80 -15.53 3.65
N PRO A 288 -8.45 -15.28 2.38
CA PRO A 288 -8.12 -13.96 1.88
C PRO A 288 -9.36 -13.06 1.75
N MET A 289 -9.12 -11.75 1.76
CA MET A 289 -10.10 -10.75 1.33
C MET A 289 -10.27 -10.76 -0.20
N GLY A 290 -11.31 -10.11 -0.70
CA GLY A 290 -11.56 -9.90 -2.13
C GLY A 290 -11.01 -8.58 -2.64
N HIS A 291 -9.69 -8.48 -2.86
CA HIS A 291 -9.08 -7.25 -3.39
C HIS A 291 -9.65 -6.78 -4.73
N GLY A 292 -10.14 -7.71 -5.55
CA GLY A 292 -10.81 -7.40 -6.82
C GLY A 292 -12.20 -6.79 -6.66
N LEU A 293 -12.75 -6.71 -5.44
CA LEU A 293 -14.06 -6.13 -5.13
C LEU A 293 -15.22 -6.73 -5.95
N ASP A 294 -15.19 -8.05 -6.18
CA ASP A 294 -16.11 -8.77 -7.08
C ASP A 294 -16.14 -8.23 -8.52
N THR A 295 -15.11 -7.48 -8.91
CA THR A 295 -14.92 -6.96 -10.26
C THR A 295 -13.80 -7.70 -10.98
N ILE A 296 -13.87 -7.67 -12.31
CA ILE A 296 -12.77 -8.05 -13.19
C ILE A 296 -12.42 -6.78 -13.97
N PRO A 297 -11.39 -6.02 -13.53
CA PRO A 297 -11.06 -4.71 -14.13
C PRO A 297 -10.92 -4.75 -15.64
N PHE A 298 -10.39 -5.85 -16.18
CA PHE A 298 -10.29 -6.09 -17.62
C PHE A 298 -11.64 -5.89 -18.33
N TYR A 299 -12.73 -6.49 -17.88
CA TYR A 299 -14.03 -6.37 -18.58
C TYR A 299 -14.63 -4.96 -18.50
N HIS A 300 -14.36 -4.20 -17.43
CA HIS A 300 -14.82 -2.81 -17.31
C HIS A 300 -14.00 -1.83 -18.16
N LEU A 301 -12.67 -2.04 -18.25
CA LEU A 301 -11.79 -1.21 -19.08
C LEU A 301 -12.15 -1.32 -20.56
N LEU A 302 -12.46 -2.53 -21.01
CA LEU A 302 -12.83 -2.76 -22.39
C LEU A 302 -14.06 -1.94 -22.75
N ALA A 303 -15.12 -1.98 -21.93
CA ALA A 303 -16.34 -1.18 -22.12
C ALA A 303 -16.10 0.34 -22.25
N ALA A 304 -14.96 0.84 -21.74
CA ALA A 304 -14.59 2.26 -21.76
C ALA A 304 -13.65 2.65 -22.92
N THR A 305 -12.93 1.71 -23.54
CA THR A 305 -11.96 1.99 -24.62
C THR A 305 -12.57 1.71 -25.99
N ASN A 306 -13.06 2.75 -26.67
CA ASN A 306 -13.42 2.72 -28.09
C ASN A 306 -12.49 3.64 -28.89
N SER A 307 -11.54 3.06 -29.63
CA SER A 307 -10.76 3.78 -30.65
C SER A 307 -10.59 3.04 -31.98
N ASP A 308 -10.67 1.71 -32.02
CA ASP A 308 -10.20 0.94 -33.21
C ASP A 308 -11.19 -0.13 -33.73
N GLY A 309 -12.50 0.10 -33.61
CA GLY A 309 -13.52 -0.76 -34.23
C GLY A 309 -13.77 -2.11 -33.54
N TRP A 310 -13.29 -2.28 -32.32
CA TRP A 310 -13.57 -3.42 -31.48
C TRP A 310 -14.80 -3.18 -30.60
N ASP A 311 -15.83 -4.03 -30.68
CA ASP A 311 -17.04 -3.90 -29.87
C ASP A 311 -16.81 -4.43 -28.44
N ALA A 312 -16.31 -3.53 -27.61
CA ALA A 312 -16.10 -3.77 -26.20
C ALA A 312 -17.36 -4.15 -25.41
N GLN A 313 -18.53 -3.62 -25.80
CA GLN A 313 -19.79 -3.97 -25.13
C GLN A 313 -20.21 -5.40 -25.47
N ALA A 314 -20.11 -5.81 -26.74
CA ALA A 314 -20.35 -7.20 -27.14
C ALA A 314 -19.35 -8.18 -26.52
N PHE A 315 -18.09 -7.77 -26.35
CA PHE A 315 -17.11 -8.60 -25.65
C PHE A 315 -17.41 -8.73 -24.15
N ALA A 316 -17.69 -7.62 -23.46
CA ALA A 316 -18.04 -7.65 -22.04
C ALA A 316 -19.30 -8.50 -21.79
N ALA A 317 -20.34 -8.35 -22.63
CA ALA A 317 -21.58 -9.13 -22.54
C ALA A 317 -21.40 -10.65 -22.74
N ARG A 318 -20.29 -11.10 -23.34
CA ARG A 318 -19.98 -12.53 -23.50
C ARG A 318 -19.41 -13.16 -22.22
N TRP A 319 -18.84 -12.35 -21.34
CA TRP A 319 -18.08 -12.81 -20.17
C TRP A 319 -18.61 -12.27 -18.83
N SER A 320 -19.60 -11.38 -18.85
CA SER A 320 -20.45 -11.00 -17.71
C SER A 320 -21.53 -12.05 -17.44
#